data_AF-A0A167UFW7-F1
#
_entry.id   AF-A0A167UFW7-F1
#
_cell.length_a   1.000
_cell.length_b   1.000
_cell.length_c   1.000
_cell.angle_alpha   90.00
_cell.angle_beta   90.00
_cell.angle_gamma   90.00
#
_symmetry.space_group_name_H-M   'P 1'
#
loop_
_entity.id
_entity.type
_entity.pdbx_description
1 polymer ?
#
loop_
_entity_poly.entity_id
_entity_poly.type
_entity_poly.pdbx_seq_one_letter_code
_entity_poly.pdbx_strand_id
1 'polypeptide(L)' 'MMIRTRKIRLEPNNKQRTKLFGCAGVARWAYNWALEQQKNNDKNGGNFIKDGDVRKQH' A
#
# COMPACT_ATOMS: atom_id res chain seq x y z
N MET A 1 -23.37 -8.33 -11.93
CA MET A 1 -23.10 -9.40 -10.94
C MET A 1 -23.00 -8.76 -9.57
N MET A 2 -23.83 -9.17 -8.60
CA MET A 2 -23.80 -8.58 -7.24
C MET A 2 -22.86 -9.39 -6.35
N ILE A 3 -21.77 -8.77 -5.89
CA ILE A 3 -20.85 -9.39 -4.94
C ILE A 3 -21.44 -9.23 -3.53
N ARG A 4 -21.71 -10.34 -2.84
CA ARG A 4 -22.16 -10.33 -1.44
C ARG A 4 -20.98 -10.60 -0.52
N THR A 5 -20.74 -9.70 0.44
CA THR A 5 -19.62 -9.82 1.40
C THR A 5 -20.17 -10.05 2.81
N ARG A 6 -19.58 -11.00 3.55
CA ARG A 6 -19.85 -11.20 4.98
C ARG A 6 -18.74 -10.55 5.80
N LYS A 7 -19.09 -9.67 6.74
CA LYS A 7 -18.15 -9.02 7.66
C LYS A 7 -18.28 -9.69 9.03
N ILE A 8 -17.20 -10.33 9.48
CA ILE A 8 -17.13 -11.03 10.76
C ILE A 8 -16.00 -10.38 11.57
N ARG A 9 -16.25 -10.07 12.84
CA ARG A 9 -15.20 -9.57 13.76
C ARG A 9 -14.37 -10.76 14.22
N LEU A 10 -13.05 -10.65 14.05
CA LEU A 10 -12.10 -11.60 14.62
C LEU A 10 -11.79 -11.22 16.09
N GLU A 11 -11.56 -12.22 16.94
CA GLU A 11 -10.98 -12.04 18.27
C GLU A 11 -9.50 -12.48 18.22
N PRO A 12 -8.58 -11.56 17.82
CA PRO A 12 -7.19 -11.93 17.60
C PRO A 12 -6.47 -12.18 18.93
N ASN A 13 -5.67 -13.25 18.98
CA ASN A 13 -4.75 -13.49 20.09
C ASN A 13 -3.60 -12.46 20.09
N ASN A 14 -2.81 -12.44 21.17
CA ASN A 14 -1.73 -11.46 21.33
C ASN A 14 -0.74 -11.42 20.15
N LYS A 15 -0.40 -12.57 19.54
CA LYS A 15 0.50 -12.65 18.38
C LYS A 15 -0.15 -12.06 17.11
N GLN A 16 -1.44 -12.33 16.90
CA GLN A 16 -2.19 -11.82 15.75
C GLN A 16 -2.42 -10.32 15.85
N ARG A 17 -2.70 -9.79 17.05
CA ARG A 17 -2.83 -8.33 17.28
C ARG A 17 -1.57 -7.60 16.87
N THR A 18 -0.40 -8.03 17.33
CA THR A 18 0.87 -7.39 16.98
C THR A 18 1.12 -7.38 15.47
N LYS A 19 0.83 -8.49 14.77
CA LYS A 19 0.94 -8.54 13.31
C LYS A 19 -0.03 -7.58 12.61
N LEU A 20 -1.30 -7.53 13.05
CA LEU A 20 -2.30 -6.62 12.49
C LEU A 20 -1.92 -5.15 12.69
N PHE A 21 -1.38 -4.81 13.87
CA PHE A 21 -0.85 -3.47 14.13
C PHE A 21 0.39 -3.14 13.30
N GLY A 22 1.29 -4.11 13.05
CA GLY A 22 2.44 -3.91 12.17
C GLY A 22 2.06 -3.65 10.71
N CYS A 23 0.92 -4.18 10.25
CA CYS A 23 0.39 -3.88 8.91
C CYS A 23 -0.41 -2.55 8.86
N ALA A 24 -0.75 -1.97 10.02
CA ALA A 24 -1.46 -0.70 10.07
C ALA A 24 -0.53 0.42 9.58
N GLY A 25 -0.95 1.12 8.51
CA GLY A 25 -0.18 2.22 7.93
C GLY A 25 0.66 1.86 6.71
N VAL A 26 0.78 0.58 6.35
CA VAL A 26 1.50 0.14 5.13
C VAL A 26 0.93 0.80 3.88
N ALA A 27 -0.40 0.94 3.79
CA ALA A 27 -1.05 1.63 2.67
C ALA A 27 -0.64 3.11 2.56
N ARG A 28 -0.48 3.80 3.69
CA ARG A 28 -0.08 5.21 3.71
C ARG A 28 1.40 5.38 3.37
N TRP A 29 2.25 4.49 3.88
CA TRP A 29 3.66 4.43 3.48
C TRP A 29 3.80 4.20 1.98
N ALA A 30 3.11 3.20 1.42
CA ALA A 30 3.17 2.88 -0.01
C ALA A 30 2.71 4.06 -0.89
N TYR A 31 1.63 4.74 -0.49
CA TYR A 31 1.16 5.94 -1.18
C TYR A 31 2.20 7.08 -1.17
N ASN A 32 2.75 7.39 0.00
CA ASN A 32 3.74 8.45 0.15
C ASN A 32 5.01 8.14 -0.65
N TRP A 33 5.46 6.89 -0.61
CA TRP A 33 6.63 6.44 -1.35
C TRP A 33 6.43 6.56 -2.86
N ALA A 34 5.31 6.08 -3.41
CA ALA A 34 5.01 6.20 -4.84
C ALA A 34 4.95 7.68 -5.29
N LEU A 35 4.38 8.55 -4.45
CA LEU A 35 4.29 9.98 -4.71
C LEU A 35 5.67 10.66 -4.72
N GLU A 36 6.59 10.23 -3.85
CA GLU A 36 7.96 10.72 -3.84
C GLU A 36 8.73 10.29 -5.10
N GLN A 37 8.56 9.04 -5.54
CA GLN A 37 9.18 8.54 -6.78
C GLN A 37 8.71 9.33 -8.01
N GLN A 38 7.40 9.61 -8.09
CA GLN A 38 6.86 10.42 -9.18
C GLN A 38 7.39 11.85 -9.15
N LYS A 39 7.45 12.49 -7.97
CA LYS A 39 8.01 13.84 -7.84
C LYS A 39 9.49 13.90 -8.23
N ASN A 40 10.27 12.90 -7.85
CA ASN A 40 11.69 12.86 -8.22
C ASN A 40 11.89 12.65 -9.72
N ASN A 41 11.05 11.81 -10.34
CA ASN A 41 11.09 11.58 -11.77
C ASN A 41 10.62 12.80 -12.59
N ASP A 42 9.58 13.49 -12.14
CA ASP A 42 9.10 14.75 -12.73
C ASP A 42 10.17 15.85 -12.66
N LYS A 43 10.84 16.00 -11.51
CA LYS A 43 11.99 16.92 -11.35
C LYS A 43 13.15 16.60 -12.30
N ASN A 44 13.36 15.33 -12.63
CA ASN A 44 14.38 14.88 -13.57
C ASN A 44 13.93 14.97 -15.05
N GLY A 45 12.74 15.54 -15.32
CA GLY A 45 12.20 15.68 -16.68
C GLY A 45 11.67 14.38 -17.28
N GLY A 46 11.43 13.36 -16.45
CA GLY A 46 10.90 12.07 -16.86
C GLY A 46 9.38 12.05 -16.99
N ASN A 47 8.85 11.17 -17.84
CA ASN A 47 7.42 10.95 -17.98
C ASN A 47 6.83 10.17 -16.79
N PHE A 48 5.52 10.28 -16.57
CA PHE A 48 4.81 9.55 -15.51
C PHE A 48 5.16 8.05 -15.47
N ILE A 49 5.63 7.58 -14.32
CA ILE A 49 6.01 6.18 -14.13
C ILE A 49 4.75 5.33 -13.93
N LYS A 50 4.62 4.28 -14.74
CA LYS A 50 3.50 3.33 -14.64
C LYS A 50 3.57 2.53 -13.33
N ASP A 51 2.43 2.34 -12.67
CA ASP A 51 2.32 1.65 -11.36
C ASP A 51 3.07 0.31 -11.31
N GLY A 52 2.95 -0.48 -12.39
CA GLY A 52 3.60 -1.79 -12.49
C GLY A 52 5.14 -1.75 -12.49
N ASP A 53 5.75 -0.64 -12.90
CA ASP A 53 7.20 -0.49 -12.89
C ASP A 53 7.70 0.14 -11.60
N VAL A 54 6.90 1.01 -10.98
CA VAL A 54 7.15 1.50 -9.62
C VAL A 54 7.20 0.33 -8.64
N ARG A 55 6.25 -0.61 -8.73
CA ARG A 55 6.17 -1.76 -7.82
C ARG A 55 7.30 -2.78 -7.96
N LYS A 56 8.01 -2.83 -9.10
CA LYS A 56 9.13 -3.77 -9.34
C LYS A 56 10.44 -3.33 -8.70
N GLN A 57 10.54 -2.09 -8.23
CA GLN A 57 11.74 -1.59 -7.54
C GLN A 57 11.87 -2.10 -6.10
N HIS A 58 10.86 -2.81 -5.57
CA HIS A 58 10.86 -3.38 -4.23
C HIS A 58 10.66 -4.91 -4.28
#